data_AF-A0A7C1AKK0-F1
#
_entry.id   AF-A0A7C1AKK0-F1
#
_cell.length_a   1.000
_cell.length_b   1.000
_cell.length_c   1.000
_cell.angle_alpha   90.00
_cell.angle_beta   90.00
_cell.angle_gamma   90.00
#
_symmetry.space_group_name_H-M   'P 1'
#
loop_
_entity.id
_entity.type
_entity.pdbx_description
1 polymer ?
#
loop_
_entity_poly.entity_id
_entity_poly.type
_entity_poly.pdbx_seq_one_letter_code
_entity_poly.pdbx_strand_id
1 'polypeptide(L)'
;LFLWVCWIGCAYNVKIRAHLKFDELRARMPYPAQFACLMLDAVLWITFSVIVIVYTVEQVMLSRANFSIVQGTDNILQWWFYLATPFAFSLLIIRVLQNVKHDLSAFLKGEPLKVKANIFGE
;
A
#
# COMPACT_ATOMS: atom_id res chain seq x y z
N LEU A 1 3.24 -4.31 19.02
CA LEU A 1 2.84 -5.50 18.22
C LEU A 1 1.75 -5.17 17.21
N PHE A 2 0.61 -4.61 17.65
CA PHE A 2 -0.54 -4.24 16.80
C PHE A 2 -0.16 -3.48 15.52
N LEU A 3 0.62 -2.39 15.63
CA LEU A 3 1.04 -1.58 14.46
C LEU A 3 1.71 -2.42 13.37
N TRP A 4 2.66 -3.28 13.75
CA TRP A 4 3.36 -4.15 12.81
C TRP A 4 2.41 -5.09 12.07
N VAL A 5 1.49 -5.74 12.79
CA VAL A 5 0.52 -6.68 12.19
C VAL A 5 -0.47 -5.95 11.27
N CYS A 6 -1.03 -4.83 11.72
CA CYS A 6 -1.99 -4.05 10.93
C CYS A 6 -1.37 -3.52 9.63
N TRP A 7 -0.14 -3.00 9.69
CA TRP A 7 0.51 -2.44 8.52
C TRP A 7 0.97 -3.51 7.51
N ILE A 8 1.38 -4.69 7.98
CA ILE A 8 1.62 -5.84 7.12
C ILE A 8 0.32 -6.30 6.44
N GLY A 9 -0.78 -6.36 7.19
CA GLY A 9 -2.11 -6.67 6.65
C GLY A 9 -2.56 -5.65 5.59
N CYS A 10 -2.29 -4.37 5.81
CA CYS A 10 -2.55 -3.31 4.84
C CYS A 10 -1.74 -3.51 3.55
N ALA A 11 -0.43 -3.78 3.65
CA ALA A 11 0.41 -4.07 2.50
C ALA A 11 -0.05 -5.31 1.72
N TYR A 12 -0.56 -6.33 2.42
CA TYR A 12 -1.18 -7.49 1.78
C TYR A 12 -2.49 -7.13 1.08
N ASN A 13 -3.33 -6.28 1.68
CA ASN A 13 -4.59 -5.82 1.07
C ASN A 13 -4.37 -5.13 -0.28
N VAL A 14 -3.30 -4.35 -0.40
CA VAL A 14 -2.91 -3.70 -1.66
C VAL A 14 -2.51 -4.71 -2.73
N LYS A 15 -1.85 -5.81 -2.35
CA LYS A 15 -1.52 -6.91 -3.28
C LYS A 15 -2.80 -7.54 -3.85
N ILE A 16 -3.77 -7.87 -3.00
CA ILE A 16 -5.04 -8.49 -3.43
C ILE A 16 -6.04 -7.49 -4.04
N ARG A 17 -5.68 -6.20 -4.09
CA ARG A 17 -6.52 -5.12 -4.62
C ARG A 17 -7.91 -5.04 -3.99
N ALA A 18 -8.05 -5.42 -2.73
CA ALA A 18 -9.30 -5.25 -1.98
C ALA A 18 -9.37 -3.86 -1.30
N HIS A 19 -8.83 -2.84 -1.98
CA HIS A 19 -9.16 -1.46 -1.66
C HIS A 19 -10.59 -1.16 -2.15
N LEU A 20 -11.32 -0.31 -1.45
CA LEU A 20 -12.68 0.03 -1.84
C LEU A 20 -12.67 0.71 -3.22
N LYS A 21 -13.34 0.10 -4.19
CA LYS A 21 -13.47 0.60 -5.56
C LYS A 21 -14.84 0.25 -6.11
N PHE A 22 -15.34 1.07 -7.01
CA PHE A 22 -16.58 0.80 -7.71
C PHE A 22 -16.31 -0.19 -8.86
N ASP A 23 -16.24 -1.47 -8.52
CA ASP A 23 -15.95 -2.55 -9.48
C ASP A 23 -17.00 -2.63 -10.60
N GLU A 24 -18.27 -2.37 -10.29
CA GLU A 24 -19.37 -2.45 -11.26
C GLU A 24 -19.29 -1.36 -12.34
N LEU A 25 -18.94 -0.13 -11.93
CA LEU A 25 -18.73 0.98 -12.87
C LEU A 25 -17.56 0.67 -13.82
N ARG A 26 -16.51 0.07 -13.28
CA ARG A 26 -15.28 -0.25 -14.02
C ARG A 26 -15.46 -1.42 -14.97
N ALA A 27 -16.28 -2.41 -14.60
CA ALA A 27 -16.63 -3.52 -15.48
C ALA A 27 -17.42 -3.06 -16.72
N ARG A 28 -18.19 -1.98 -16.62
CA ARG A 28 -18.95 -1.39 -17.75
C ARG A 28 -18.12 -0.47 -18.67
N MET A 29 -16.89 -0.12 -18.30
CA MET A 29 -16.05 0.79 -19.09
C MET A 29 -15.32 0.07 -20.24
N PRO A 30 -14.97 0.78 -21.34
CA PRO A 30 -14.18 0.21 -22.43
C PRO A 30 -12.74 -0.12 -21.97
N TYR A 31 -12.11 -1.11 -22.61
CA TYR A 31 -10.78 -1.64 -22.27
C TYR A 31 -9.70 -0.57 -21.96
N PRO A 32 -9.50 0.50 -22.77
CA PRO A 32 -8.50 1.52 -22.45
C PRO A 32 -8.85 2.35 -21.21
N ALA A 33 -10.14 2.57 -20.93
CA ALA A 33 -10.57 3.30 -19.74
C ALA A 33 -10.37 2.47 -18.46
N GLN A 34 -10.56 1.15 -18.53
CA GLN A 34 -10.25 0.25 -17.42
C GLN A 34 -8.76 0.30 -17.04
N PHE A 35 -7.89 0.26 -18.05
CA PHE A 35 -6.44 0.39 -17.86
C PHE A 35 -6.04 1.75 -17.31
N ALA A 36 -6.59 2.84 -17.84
CA ALA A 36 -6.34 4.19 -17.36
C ALA A 36 -6.68 4.35 -15.87
N CYS A 37 -7.82 3.82 -15.43
CA CYS A 37 -8.15 3.81 -14.01
C CYS A 37 -7.16 2.98 -13.19
N LEU A 38 -6.65 1.84 -13.71
CA LEU A 38 -5.70 0.99 -12.97
C LEU A 38 -4.37 1.69 -12.76
N MET A 39 -3.92 2.43 -13.78
CA MET A 39 -2.73 3.26 -13.69
C MET A 39 -2.95 4.44 -12.74
N LEU A 40 -4.13 5.07 -12.78
CA LEU A 40 -4.49 6.15 -11.86
C LEU A 40 -4.44 5.66 -10.40
N ASP A 41 -5.03 4.51 -10.09
CA ASP A 41 -4.99 3.94 -8.74
C ASP A 41 -3.55 3.67 -8.29
N ALA A 42 -2.70 3.14 -9.19
CA ALA A 42 -1.30 2.87 -8.89
C ALA A 42 -0.54 4.16 -8.58
N VAL A 43 -0.74 5.22 -9.37
CA VAL A 43 -0.11 6.53 -9.13
C VAL A 43 -0.57 7.13 -7.82
N LEU A 44 -1.88 7.07 -7.52
CA LEU A 44 -2.42 7.55 -6.24
C LEU A 44 -1.83 6.79 -5.05
N TRP A 45 -1.74 5.46 -5.13
CA TRP A 45 -1.15 4.66 -4.07
C TRP A 45 0.34 4.95 -3.85
N ILE A 46 1.12 5.11 -4.92
CA ILE A 46 2.55 5.45 -4.82
C ILE A 46 2.71 6.84 -4.21
N THR A 47 1.97 7.84 -4.70
CA THR A 47 2.05 9.21 -4.21
C THR A 47 1.68 9.29 -2.73
N PHE A 48 0.57 8.67 -2.35
CA PHE A 48 0.15 8.60 -0.94
C PHE A 48 1.19 7.90 -0.07
N SER A 49 1.78 6.81 -0.55
CA SER A 49 2.79 6.07 0.21
C SER A 49 4.05 6.88 0.44
N VAL A 50 4.51 7.63 -0.57
CA VAL A 50 5.69 8.51 -0.44
C VAL A 50 5.43 9.60 0.60
N ILE A 51 4.26 10.24 0.57
CA ILE A 51 3.87 11.24 1.56
C ILE A 51 3.93 10.65 2.98
N VAL A 52 3.31 9.47 3.19
CA VAL A 52 3.30 8.81 4.50
C VAL A 52 4.72 8.45 4.94
N ILE A 53 5.57 7.95 4.06
CA ILE A 53 6.96 7.61 4.40
C ILE A 53 7.71 8.85 4.90
N VAL A 54 7.61 10.00 4.21
CA VAL A 54 8.32 11.22 4.61
C VAL A 54 7.93 11.66 6.02
N TYR A 55 6.62 11.81 6.29
CA TYR A 55 6.14 12.26 7.60
C TYR A 55 6.40 11.24 8.71
N THR A 56 6.31 9.95 8.42
CA THR A 56 6.54 8.90 9.43
C THR A 56 8.01 8.72 9.75
N VAL A 57 8.92 8.93 8.79
CA VAL A 57 10.37 8.95 9.05
C VAL A 57 10.72 10.13 9.96
N GLU A 58 10.17 11.32 9.70
CA GLU A 58 10.36 12.49 10.57
C GLU A 58 9.87 12.20 11.99
N GLN A 59 8.69 11.60 12.14
CA GLN A 59 8.15 11.19 13.43
C GLN A 59 9.07 10.18 14.16
N VAL A 60 9.64 9.20 13.45
CA VAL A 60 10.59 8.22 14.02
C VAL A 60 11.86 8.93 14.51
N MET A 61 12.38 9.87 13.71
CA MET A 61 13.57 10.66 14.07
C MET A 61 13.32 11.52 15.32
N LEU A 62 12.17 12.21 15.39
CA LEU A 62 11.77 13.00 16.55
C LEU A 62 11.60 12.12 17.79
N SER A 63 10.97 10.95 17.67
CA SER A 63 10.82 10.00 18.78
C SER A 63 12.16 9.49 19.29
N ARG A 64 13.14 9.29 18.40
CA ARG A 64 14.50 8.89 18.75
C ARG A 64 15.28 10.01 19.43
N ALA A 65 15.20 11.23 18.90
CA ALA A 65 15.90 12.39 19.44
C ALA A 65 15.41 12.77 20.86
N ASN A 66 14.11 12.59 21.12
CA ASN A 66 13.50 12.87 22.42
C ASN A 66 13.65 11.71 23.43
N PHE A 67 14.33 10.62 23.06
CA PHE A 67 14.44 9.40 23.88
C PHE A 67 13.10 8.94 24.46
N SER A 68 12.01 9.05 23.67
CA SER A 68 10.66 8.77 24.15
C SER A 68 10.51 7.30 24.52
N ILE A 69 10.24 7.04 25.79
CA ILE A 69 10.06 5.69 26.34
C ILE A 69 8.59 5.28 26.20
N VAL A 70 8.36 4.00 25.92
CA VAL A 70 7.01 3.44 25.89
C VAL A 70 6.42 3.52 27.30
N GLN A 71 5.24 4.14 27.42
CA GLN A 71 4.49 4.21 28.67
C GLN A 71 4.29 2.80 29.24
N GLY A 72 4.76 2.55 30.46
CA GLY A 72 4.68 1.24 31.12
C GLY A 72 5.89 0.31 30.88
N THR A 73 7.02 0.80 30.38
CA THR A 73 8.28 0.04 30.30
C THR A 73 9.47 0.91 30.68
N ASP A 74 10.50 0.35 31.32
CA ASP A 74 11.62 1.14 31.83
C ASP A 74 12.72 1.43 30.78
N ASN A 75 12.84 0.61 29.73
CA ASN A 75 14.00 0.64 28.82
C ASN A 75 13.68 0.50 27.32
N ILE A 76 12.40 0.52 26.90
CA ILE A 76 12.04 0.37 25.49
C ILE A 76 11.67 1.71 24.88
N LEU A 77 12.45 2.14 23.89
CA LEU A 77 12.18 3.36 23.15
C LEU A 77 11.05 3.15 22.12
N GLN A 78 10.17 4.14 21.98
CA GLN A 78 9.00 4.10 21.09
C GLN A 78 9.34 4.04 19.60
N TRP A 79 10.52 4.53 19.18
CA TRP A 79 10.86 4.64 17.76
C TRP A 79 10.86 3.29 17.02
N TRP A 80 11.13 2.18 17.72
CA TRP A 80 11.02 0.82 17.18
C TRP A 80 9.61 0.47 16.67
N PHE A 81 8.58 1.00 17.33
CA PHE A 81 7.19 0.77 16.94
C PHE A 81 6.76 1.68 15.80
N TYR A 82 7.26 2.91 15.76
CA TYR A 82 6.96 3.85 14.69
C TYR A 82 7.63 3.47 13.36
N LEU A 83 8.74 2.72 13.39
CA LEU A 83 9.43 2.21 12.20
C LEU A 83 8.54 1.23 11.39
N ALA A 84 7.54 0.61 12.02
CA ALA A 84 6.60 -0.28 11.33
C ALA A 84 5.93 0.38 10.12
N THR A 85 5.56 1.66 10.24
CA THR A 85 4.82 2.40 9.22
C THR A 85 5.68 2.67 7.96
N PRO A 86 6.85 3.33 8.02
CA PRO A 86 7.67 3.56 6.83
C PRO A 86 8.12 2.25 6.17
N PHE A 87 8.36 1.20 6.96
CA PHE A 87 8.70 -0.12 6.42
C PHE A 87 7.54 -0.73 5.62
N ALA A 88 6.33 -0.74 6.17
CA ALA A 88 5.19 -1.35 5.49
C ALA A 88 4.74 -0.55 4.25
N PHE A 89 4.80 0.78 4.29
CA PHE A 89 4.51 1.60 3.12
C PHE A 89 5.58 1.46 2.03
N SER A 90 6.83 1.21 2.39
CA SER A 90 7.87 0.86 1.40
C SER A 90 7.56 -0.48 0.72
N LEU A 91 7.12 -1.49 1.49
CA LEU A 91 6.64 -2.76 0.93
C LEU A 91 5.40 -2.57 0.06
N LEU A 92 4.48 -1.68 0.44
CA LEU A 92 3.28 -1.34 -0.33
C LEU A 92 3.66 -0.82 -1.72
N ILE A 93 4.62 0.10 -1.83
CA ILE A 93 5.12 0.59 -3.12
C ILE A 93 5.63 -0.56 -3.99
N ILE A 94 6.43 -1.48 -3.42
CA ILE A 94 6.93 -2.65 -4.15
C ILE A 94 5.77 -3.52 -4.66
N ARG A 95 4.72 -3.73 -3.86
CA ARG A 95 3.52 -4.49 -4.26
C ARG A 95 2.75 -3.78 -5.38
N VAL A 96 2.61 -2.47 -5.33
CA VAL A 96 1.96 -1.69 -6.39
C VAL A 96 2.75 -1.80 -7.69
N LEU A 97 4.08 -1.73 -7.64
CA LEU A 97 4.92 -1.91 -8.82
C LEU A 97 4.81 -3.32 -9.43
N GLN A 98 4.69 -4.37 -8.59
CA GLN A 98 4.41 -5.73 -9.07
C GLN A 98 3.06 -5.79 -9.83
N ASN A 99 2.04 -5.14 -9.28
CA ASN A 99 0.71 -5.05 -9.86
C ASN A 99 0.71 -4.28 -11.19
N VAL A 100 1.40 -3.14 -11.27
CA VAL A 100 1.54 -2.36 -12.51
C VAL A 100 2.26 -3.13 -13.61
N LYS A 101 3.35 -3.85 -13.27
CA LYS A 101 4.06 -4.69 -14.24
C LYS A 101 3.15 -5.77 -14.84
N HIS A 102 2.33 -6.40 -14.01
CA HIS A 102 1.37 -7.40 -14.45
C HIS A 102 0.29 -6.78 -15.36
N ASP A 103 -0.26 -5.63 -14.97
CA ASP A 103 -1.29 -4.92 -15.76
C ASP A 103 -0.75 -4.45 -17.12
N LEU A 104 0.49 -3.94 -17.15
CA LEU A 104 1.14 -3.51 -18.39
C LEU A 104 1.38 -4.69 -19.34
N SER A 105 1.85 -5.83 -18.81
CA SER A 105 2.02 -7.04 -19.62
C SER A 105 0.68 -7.57 -20.14
N ALA A 106 -0.39 -7.51 -19.36
CA ALA A 106 -1.72 -7.95 -19.80
C ALA A 106 -2.29 -7.02 -20.87
N PHE A 107 -2.10 -5.71 -20.72
CA PHE A 107 -2.51 -4.70 -21.69
C PHE A 107 -1.79 -4.87 -23.03
N LEU A 108 -0.47 -5.11 -23.01
CA LEU A 108 0.32 -5.37 -24.23
C LEU A 108 -0.08 -6.67 -24.94
N LYS A 109 -0.55 -7.68 -24.20
CA LYS A 109 -1.01 -8.97 -24.76
C LYS A 109 -2.48 -8.98 -25.18
N GLY A 110 -3.23 -7.90 -24.89
CA GLY A 110 -4.68 -7.85 -25.14
C GLY A 110 -5.49 -8.80 -24.27
N GLU A 111 -4.93 -9.26 -23.15
CA GLU A 111 -5.61 -10.16 -22.22
C GLU A 111 -6.64 -9.38 -21.38
N PRO A 112 -7.73 -10.02 -20.92
CA PRO A 112 -8.72 -9.38 -20.08
C PRO A 112 -8.07 -8.91 -18.77
N LEU A 113 -8.20 -7.62 -18.47
CA LEU A 113 -7.66 -7.03 -17.25
C LEU A 113 -8.42 -7.56 -16.02
N LYS A 114 -7.71 -7.87 -14.94
CA LYS A 114 -8.32 -8.30 -13.67
C LYS A 114 -8.99 -7.10 -12.98
N VAL A 115 -10.21 -6.77 -13.40
CA VAL A 115 -10.99 -5.65 -12.87
C VAL A 115 -11.65 -5.99 -11.54
N LYS A 116 -12.07 -7.23 -11.30
CA LYS A 116 -12.72 -7.64 -10.04
C LYS A 116 -11.68 -7.99 -8.98
N ALA A 117 -11.87 -7.46 -7.77
CA ALA A 117 -11.10 -7.90 -6.60
C ALA A 117 -11.60 -9.28 -6.17
N ASN A 118 -10.79 -10.32 -6.30
CA ASN A 118 -11.13 -11.62 -5.74
C ASN A 118 -10.76 -11.61 -4.26
N ILE A 119 -11.76 -11.31 -3.42
CA ILE A 119 -11.67 -11.31 -1.95
C ILE A 119 -11.22 -12.69 -1.42
N PHE A 120 -11.47 -13.76 -2.20
CA PHE A 120 -11.10 -15.14 -1.88
C PHE A 120 -9.88 -15.67 -2.63
N GLY A 121 -9.20 -14.85 -3.43
CA GLY A 121 -7.92 -15.20 -4.06
C GLY A 121 -7.95 -16.45 -4.96
N GLU A 122 -8.46 -16.29 -6.18
CA GLU A 122 -8.04 -17.03 -7.39
C GLU A 122 -8.11 -16.10 -8.61
#